data_AF-A0A3D1BL66-F1
#
_entry.id   AF-A0A3D1BL66-F1
#
_cell.length_a   1.000
_cell.length_b   1.000
_cell.length_c   1.000
_cell.angle_alpha   90.00
_cell.angle_beta   90.00
_cell.angle_gamma   90.00
#
_symmetry.space_group_name_H-M   'P 1'
#
loop_
_entity.id
_entity.type
_entity.pdbx_description
1 polymer ?
#
loop_
_entity_poly.entity_id
_entity_poly.type
_entity_poly.pdbx_seq_one_letter_code
_entity_poly.pdbx_strand_id
1 'polypeptide(L)'
;MLVPGFKFSAISAGIKKTKATKKDLALIFSDVEATVAGLFTTNKIKAAPVKLDISKLASGRGQAIIVNSGNANACTGIQGLRDAEEIVDITAKGLGINPELVYIASTGVIGEHLPMEKIRHAIPEAVRNLSSNTIEDVARAIMTTDTFPKIFMKKIKIKGKTGTIAGIVKGAGMIHPKMATMLGFIMTDIAIDHRSIDKALREATRKSFNRLTIDGDTSTNDTIIIMANGCLDNKPIELSSSQFSGFQIALNEVTYNLARMIARDGEGATKLIEVTVKGTKTESDAELAAFSIANSNLVKTAIYGRDANWGRIMAAIGYAGIDIEENRIDLYINGLKIVSKGTGTNKDKAIKDILSHDEINITVDIGVGHAQAKVLTCDLTEKYVKINSAYRS
;
A
#
# COMPACT_ATOMS: atom_id res chain seq x y z
N MET A 1 -2.50 -19.68 -0.91
CA MET A 1 -1.43 -19.35 0.05
C MET A 1 -1.99 -19.44 1.45
N LEU A 2 -1.32 -20.13 2.38
CA LEU A 2 -1.81 -20.40 3.73
C LEU A 2 -0.88 -19.73 4.74
N VAL A 3 -1.44 -18.93 5.65
CA VAL A 3 -0.77 -18.50 6.89
C VAL A 3 -1.43 -19.29 8.02
N PRO A 4 -0.69 -20.17 8.74
CA PRO A 4 -1.25 -20.95 9.83
C PRO A 4 -2.05 -20.10 10.84
N GLY A 5 -3.22 -20.60 11.23
CA GLY A 5 -4.13 -19.92 12.16
C GLY A 5 -4.90 -18.74 11.57
N PHE A 6 -4.78 -18.42 10.28
CA PHE A 6 -5.63 -17.44 9.61
C PHE A 6 -6.65 -18.09 8.68
N LYS A 7 -7.89 -17.61 8.77
CA LYS A 7 -9.03 -17.98 7.94
C LYS A 7 -9.55 -16.76 7.18
N PHE A 8 -10.16 -17.03 6.04
CA PHE A 8 -10.62 -16.00 5.12
C PHE A 8 -12.05 -16.28 4.69
N SER A 9 -12.80 -15.21 4.48
CA SER A 9 -14.11 -15.23 3.83
C SER A 9 -14.24 -14.01 2.93
N ALA A 10 -14.89 -14.16 1.79
CA ALA A 10 -15.14 -13.09 0.85
C ALA A 10 -16.42 -13.38 0.07
N ILE A 11 -17.40 -12.51 0.22
CA ILE A 11 -18.74 -12.66 -0.35
C ILE A 11 -19.17 -11.39 -1.08
N SER A 12 -20.26 -11.49 -1.82
CA SER A 12 -20.92 -10.34 -2.42
C SER A 12 -22.04 -9.86 -1.51
N ALA A 13 -21.87 -8.67 -0.93
CA ALA A 13 -22.86 -7.95 -0.14
C ALA A 13 -23.65 -6.94 -1.01
N GLY A 14 -23.28 -6.74 -2.28
CA GLY A 14 -23.97 -5.82 -3.18
C GLY A 14 -23.80 -4.35 -2.81
N ILE A 15 -22.65 -3.99 -2.24
CA ILE A 15 -22.22 -2.63 -1.91
C ILE A 15 -21.79 -1.91 -3.19
N LYS A 16 -21.09 -2.61 -4.10
CA LYS A 16 -20.71 -2.08 -5.42
C LYS A 16 -21.93 -2.00 -6.34
N LYS A 17 -22.47 -0.79 -6.55
CA LYS A 17 -23.66 -0.54 -7.39
C LYS A 17 -23.54 -1.14 -8.80
N THR A 18 -22.39 -0.99 -9.46
CA THR A 18 -22.22 -1.38 -10.88
C THR A 18 -21.77 -2.82 -11.11
N LYS A 19 -21.58 -3.63 -10.06
CA LYS A 19 -21.08 -5.03 -10.16
C LYS A 19 -21.59 -5.89 -9.01
N ALA A 20 -22.91 -5.96 -8.84
CA ALA A 20 -23.57 -6.59 -7.69
C ALA A 20 -23.24 -8.09 -7.48
N THR A 21 -22.61 -8.77 -8.44
CA THR A 21 -22.15 -10.17 -8.31
C THR A 21 -20.70 -10.29 -7.88
N LYS A 22 -19.94 -9.20 -7.86
CA LYS A 22 -18.55 -9.23 -7.41
C LYS A 22 -18.49 -9.20 -5.89
N LYS A 23 -17.52 -9.95 -5.34
CA LYS A 23 -17.20 -9.90 -3.91
C LYS A 23 -16.80 -8.48 -3.52
N ASP A 24 -17.34 -8.00 -2.42
CA ASP A 24 -17.18 -6.64 -1.92
C ASP A 24 -17.28 -6.51 -0.40
N LEU A 25 -17.44 -7.64 0.30
CA LEU A 25 -17.26 -7.78 1.74
C LEU A 25 -16.27 -8.92 2.00
N ALA A 26 -15.22 -8.64 2.76
CA ALA A 26 -14.16 -9.59 3.05
C ALA A 26 -13.88 -9.64 4.55
N LEU A 27 -13.53 -10.82 5.05
CA LEU A 27 -13.23 -11.07 6.45
C LEU A 27 -11.92 -11.85 6.55
N ILE A 28 -11.00 -11.32 7.33
CA ILE A 28 -9.76 -11.97 7.77
C ILE A 28 -9.93 -12.29 9.25
N PHE A 29 -9.72 -13.54 9.64
CA PHE A 29 -9.88 -13.98 11.02
C PHE A 29 -8.69 -14.81 11.47
N SER A 30 -8.23 -14.57 12.69
CA SER A 30 -7.23 -15.39 13.36
C SER A 30 -7.91 -16.34 14.36
N ASP A 31 -7.54 -17.61 14.35
CA ASP A 31 -8.07 -18.63 15.28
C ASP A 31 -7.76 -18.30 16.75
N VAL A 32 -6.72 -17.50 16.98
CA VAL A 32 -6.31 -16.99 18.29
C VAL A 32 -6.13 -15.47 18.24
N GLU A 33 -6.19 -14.82 19.39
CA GLU A 33 -5.84 -13.40 19.50
C GLU A 33 -4.41 -13.16 18.99
N ALA A 34 -4.24 -12.13 18.17
CA ALA A 34 -2.99 -11.74 17.55
C ALA A 34 -2.45 -10.44 18.13
N THR A 35 -1.12 -10.32 18.17
CA THR A 35 -0.47 -9.02 18.33
C THR A 35 -0.70 -8.19 17.07
N VAL A 36 -1.16 -6.95 17.24
CA VAL A 36 -1.50 -6.05 16.13
C VAL A 36 -0.66 -4.77 16.19
N ALA A 37 -0.24 -4.31 15.02
CA ALA A 37 0.21 -2.94 14.78
C ALA A 37 -0.43 -2.39 13.50
N GLY A 38 -0.51 -1.07 13.40
CA GLY A 38 -1.17 -0.43 12.27
C GLY A 38 -0.71 1.00 12.03
N LEU A 39 -0.84 1.42 10.78
CA LEU A 39 -0.57 2.78 10.30
C LEU A 39 -1.76 3.20 9.44
N PHE A 40 -2.24 4.41 9.67
CA PHE A 40 -3.45 4.92 9.01
C PHE A 40 -3.11 6.02 8.00
N THR A 41 -4.06 6.87 7.60
CA THR A 41 -3.81 8.07 6.79
C THR A 41 -3.41 9.30 7.63
N THR A 42 -2.54 10.17 7.09
CA THR A 42 -2.20 11.49 7.67
C THR A 42 -3.22 12.54 7.26
N ASN A 43 -4.09 12.23 6.30
CA ASN A 43 -5.13 13.13 5.85
C ASN A 43 -5.93 13.63 7.06
N LYS A 44 -6.16 14.95 7.13
CA LYS A 44 -6.92 15.58 8.21
C LYS A 44 -8.39 15.15 8.16
N ILE A 45 -8.89 14.86 6.97
CA ILE A 45 -10.20 14.25 6.75
C ILE A 45 -10.03 12.73 6.85
N LYS A 46 -10.24 12.20 8.06
CA LYS A 46 -10.23 10.75 8.30
C LYS A 46 -11.63 10.17 8.18
N ALA A 47 -11.75 9.07 7.45
CA ALA A 47 -12.99 8.30 7.36
C ALA A 47 -13.41 7.75 8.72
N ALA A 48 -14.70 7.44 8.87
CA ALA A 48 -15.24 6.84 10.09
C ALA A 48 -14.53 5.54 10.53
N PRO A 49 -14.31 4.54 9.65
CA PRO A 49 -13.60 3.30 10.04
C PRO A 49 -12.17 3.56 10.53
N VAL A 50 -11.45 4.50 9.89
CA VAL A 50 -10.10 4.89 10.31
C VAL A 50 -10.09 5.46 11.73
N LYS A 51 -11.05 6.33 12.06
CA LYS A 51 -11.14 6.91 13.41
C LYS A 51 -11.39 5.83 14.47
N LEU A 52 -12.27 4.88 14.17
CA LEU A 52 -12.60 3.77 15.07
C LEU A 52 -11.39 2.84 15.29
N ASP A 53 -10.70 2.45 14.21
CA ASP A 53 -9.54 1.57 14.30
C ASP A 53 -8.36 2.24 15.02
N ILE A 54 -8.16 3.57 14.85
CA ILE A 54 -7.14 4.32 15.60
C ILE A 54 -7.37 4.21 17.12
N SER A 55 -8.63 4.31 17.60
CA SER A 55 -8.91 4.20 19.04
C SER A 55 -8.66 2.79 19.58
N LYS A 56 -8.87 1.74 18.76
CA LYS A 56 -8.68 0.34 19.16
C LYS A 56 -7.22 -0.10 19.17
N LEU A 57 -6.41 0.47 18.27
CA LEU A 57 -5.03 0.06 18.05
C LEU A 57 -4.16 0.19 19.32
N ALA A 58 -4.53 1.07 20.26
CA ALA A 58 -3.84 1.25 21.54
C ALA A 58 -3.76 -0.05 22.38
N SER A 59 -4.69 -0.99 22.18
CA SER A 59 -4.65 -2.29 22.85
C SER A 59 -3.52 -3.20 22.37
N GLY A 60 -3.01 -2.97 21.14
CA GLY A 60 -2.02 -3.83 20.49
C GLY A 60 -2.52 -5.24 20.16
N ARG A 61 -3.84 -5.46 20.21
CA ARG A 61 -4.47 -6.78 20.12
C ARG A 61 -5.55 -6.78 19.04
N GLY A 62 -5.82 -7.95 18.47
CA GLY A 62 -6.86 -8.11 17.44
C GLY A 62 -7.03 -9.56 17.02
N GLN A 63 -8.17 -9.85 16.40
CA GLN A 63 -8.50 -11.20 15.96
C GLN A 63 -9.25 -11.22 14.63
N ALA A 64 -9.89 -10.12 14.22
CA ALA A 64 -10.53 -10.02 12.91
C ALA A 64 -10.32 -8.67 12.24
N ILE A 65 -10.37 -8.68 10.90
CA ILE A 65 -10.48 -7.48 10.06
C ILE A 65 -11.65 -7.70 9.10
N ILE A 66 -12.68 -6.85 9.17
CA ILE A 66 -13.79 -6.82 8.21
C ILE A 66 -13.56 -5.66 7.24
N VAL A 67 -13.67 -5.93 5.95
CA VAL A 67 -13.36 -4.96 4.90
C VAL A 67 -14.49 -4.89 3.90
N ASN A 68 -15.00 -3.69 3.65
CA ASN A 68 -15.93 -3.44 2.57
C ASN A 68 -15.28 -2.63 1.44
N SER A 69 -15.69 -2.89 0.20
CA SER A 69 -15.27 -2.11 -0.96
C SER A 69 -16.47 -1.61 -1.78
N GLY A 70 -16.30 -0.48 -2.46
CA GLY A 70 -17.36 0.24 -3.17
C GLY A 70 -17.89 1.47 -2.43
N ASN A 71 -17.67 1.57 -1.12
CA ASN A 71 -18.03 2.72 -0.31
C ASN A 71 -16.95 2.96 0.75
N ALA A 72 -16.42 4.18 0.83
CA ALA A 72 -15.33 4.53 1.74
C ALA A 72 -15.78 4.85 3.17
N ASN A 73 -17.08 5.07 3.41
CA ASN A 73 -17.60 5.56 4.69
C ASN A 73 -16.80 6.78 5.21
N ALA A 74 -16.50 7.69 4.28
CA ALA A 74 -15.78 8.92 4.52
C ALA A 74 -16.71 10.10 4.28
N CYS A 75 -16.57 11.15 5.11
CA CYS A 75 -17.45 12.32 5.07
C CYS A 75 -18.95 12.01 5.29
N THR A 76 -19.25 11.02 6.13
CA THR A 76 -20.61 10.50 6.43
C THR A 76 -21.12 10.91 7.81
N GLY A 77 -20.47 11.88 8.46
CA GLY A 77 -20.88 12.43 9.76
C GLY A 77 -20.89 11.40 10.89
N ILE A 78 -21.71 11.64 11.91
CA ILE A 78 -21.87 10.74 13.06
C ILE A 78 -22.48 9.39 12.65
N GLN A 79 -23.34 9.39 11.62
CA GLN A 79 -23.95 8.16 11.13
C GLN A 79 -22.89 7.17 10.62
N GLY A 80 -21.88 7.64 9.89
CA GLY A 80 -20.80 6.77 9.42
C GLY A 80 -20.01 6.11 10.55
N LEU A 81 -19.84 6.78 11.69
CA LEU A 81 -19.19 6.19 12.87
C LEU A 81 -20.07 5.10 13.47
N ARG A 82 -21.36 5.37 13.65
CA ARG A 82 -22.34 4.37 14.14
C ARG A 82 -22.42 3.15 13.22
N ASP A 83 -22.42 3.36 11.92
CA ASP A 83 -22.41 2.28 10.93
C ASP A 83 -21.14 1.41 11.07
N ALA A 84 -19.98 2.04 11.30
CA ALA A 84 -18.72 1.31 11.51
C ALA A 84 -18.72 0.50 12.82
N GLU A 85 -19.23 1.08 13.91
CA GLU A 85 -19.43 0.41 15.21
C GLU A 85 -20.38 -0.78 15.08
N GLU A 86 -21.50 -0.62 14.37
CA GLU A 86 -22.47 -1.69 14.17
C GLU A 86 -21.89 -2.86 13.34
N ILE A 87 -21.12 -2.56 12.28
CA ILE A 87 -20.44 -3.60 11.50
C ILE A 87 -19.48 -4.41 12.37
N VAL A 88 -18.70 -3.73 13.21
CA VAL A 88 -17.82 -4.36 14.21
C VAL A 88 -18.62 -5.27 15.12
N ASP A 89 -19.72 -4.79 15.70
CA ASP A 89 -20.51 -5.53 16.69
C ASP A 89 -21.14 -6.79 16.09
N ILE A 90 -21.75 -6.67 14.90
CA ILE A 90 -22.34 -7.82 14.20
C ILE A 90 -21.26 -8.85 13.84
N THR A 91 -20.08 -8.38 13.42
CA THR A 91 -18.95 -9.25 13.07
C THR A 91 -18.42 -9.97 14.31
N ALA A 92 -18.20 -9.25 15.40
CA ALA A 92 -17.73 -9.79 16.68
C ALA A 92 -18.72 -10.83 17.24
N LYS A 93 -20.02 -10.51 17.22
CA LYS A 93 -21.09 -11.43 17.64
C LYS A 93 -21.11 -12.70 16.80
N GLY A 94 -20.99 -12.58 15.47
CA GLY A 94 -20.95 -13.75 14.58
C GLY A 94 -19.74 -14.65 14.83
N LEU A 95 -18.58 -14.05 15.13
CA LEU A 95 -17.34 -14.77 15.42
C LEU A 95 -17.23 -15.27 16.88
N GLY A 96 -18.09 -14.80 17.78
CA GLY A 96 -18.03 -15.13 19.20
C GLY A 96 -16.81 -14.51 19.92
N ILE A 97 -16.38 -13.33 19.49
CA ILE A 97 -15.20 -12.62 20.04
C ILE A 97 -15.57 -11.25 20.59
N ASN A 98 -14.64 -10.61 21.29
CA ASN A 98 -14.81 -9.24 21.78
C ASN A 98 -14.77 -8.23 20.61
N PRO A 99 -15.70 -7.26 20.50
CA PRO A 99 -15.69 -6.22 19.46
C PRO A 99 -14.43 -5.34 19.44
N GLU A 100 -13.70 -5.22 20.56
CA GLU A 100 -12.40 -4.54 20.64
C GLU A 100 -11.31 -5.26 19.81
N LEU A 101 -11.50 -6.53 19.48
CA LEU A 101 -10.58 -7.33 18.67
C LEU A 101 -10.91 -7.29 17.17
N VAL A 102 -11.94 -6.53 16.76
CA VAL A 102 -12.36 -6.41 15.36
C VAL A 102 -12.00 -5.04 14.80
N TYR A 103 -11.17 -5.04 13.76
CA TYR A 103 -10.82 -3.86 12.97
C TYR A 103 -11.71 -3.78 11.73
N ILE A 104 -11.97 -2.56 11.25
CA ILE A 104 -12.80 -2.30 10.08
C ILE A 104 -12.10 -1.39 9.07
N ALA A 105 -12.14 -1.79 7.80
CA ALA A 105 -11.66 -0.95 6.70
C ALA A 105 -12.70 -0.79 5.60
N SER A 106 -12.74 0.40 5.00
CA SER A 106 -13.66 0.73 3.92
C SER A 106 -12.92 1.44 2.79
N THR A 107 -13.28 1.16 1.53
CA THR A 107 -12.72 1.85 0.35
C THR A 107 -13.78 2.02 -0.72
N GLY A 108 -13.76 3.14 -1.46
CA GLY A 108 -14.67 3.42 -2.56
C GLY A 108 -15.16 4.86 -2.55
N VAL A 109 -16.44 5.08 -2.85
CA VAL A 109 -17.01 6.42 -2.96
C VAL A 109 -17.02 7.14 -1.61
N ILE A 110 -16.61 8.41 -1.60
CA ILE A 110 -16.65 9.33 -0.46
C ILE A 110 -17.97 10.12 -0.48
N GLY A 111 -18.57 10.34 0.69
CA GLY A 111 -19.78 11.15 0.86
C GLY A 111 -21.09 10.38 0.66
N GLU A 112 -21.05 9.04 0.61
CA GLU A 112 -22.24 8.19 0.56
C GLU A 112 -22.34 7.33 1.82
N HIS A 113 -23.54 7.22 2.41
CA HIS A 113 -23.79 6.31 3.52
C HIS A 113 -23.64 4.85 3.10
N LEU A 114 -23.21 4.01 4.04
CA LEU A 114 -23.11 2.56 3.82
C LEU A 114 -24.52 1.97 3.62
N PRO A 115 -24.70 1.00 2.70
CA PRO A 115 -25.97 0.30 2.55
C PRO A 115 -26.13 -0.73 3.68
N MET A 116 -26.34 -0.25 4.91
CA MET A 116 -26.26 -1.06 6.13
C MET A 116 -27.22 -2.25 6.13
N GLU A 117 -28.42 -2.13 5.55
CA GLU A 117 -29.32 -3.27 5.38
C GLU A 117 -28.63 -4.44 4.67
N LYS A 118 -27.95 -4.19 3.55
CA LYS A 118 -27.25 -5.26 2.82
C LYS A 118 -26.10 -5.85 3.65
N ILE A 119 -25.36 -4.99 4.35
CA ILE A 119 -24.21 -5.39 5.16
C ILE A 119 -24.66 -6.27 6.35
N ARG A 120 -25.73 -5.88 7.05
CA ARG A 120 -26.34 -6.65 8.15
C ARG A 120 -26.69 -8.08 7.73
N HIS A 121 -27.25 -8.24 6.53
CA HIS A 121 -27.59 -9.56 5.99
C HIS A 121 -26.36 -10.35 5.55
N ALA A 122 -25.33 -9.67 5.03
CA ALA A 122 -24.13 -10.31 4.47
C ALA A 122 -23.15 -10.80 5.54
N ILE A 123 -22.92 -10.05 6.64
CA ILE A 123 -21.92 -10.43 7.66
C ILE A 123 -22.15 -11.86 8.21
N PRO A 124 -23.37 -12.29 8.59
CA PRO A 124 -23.61 -13.66 9.03
C PRO A 124 -23.24 -14.72 7.99
N GLU A 125 -23.41 -14.43 6.69
CA GLU A 125 -22.97 -15.31 5.62
C GLU A 125 -21.43 -15.34 5.51
N ALA A 126 -20.78 -14.18 5.60
CA ALA A 126 -19.32 -14.11 5.59
C ALA A 126 -18.72 -14.94 6.72
N VAL A 127 -19.30 -14.89 7.92
CA VAL A 127 -18.89 -15.70 9.07
C VAL A 127 -19.10 -17.20 8.83
N ARG A 128 -20.24 -17.62 8.25
CA ARG A 128 -20.47 -19.04 7.93
C ARG A 128 -19.51 -19.58 6.87
N ASN A 129 -19.11 -18.74 5.91
CA ASN A 129 -18.18 -19.10 4.84
C ASN A 129 -16.70 -18.96 5.25
N LEU A 130 -16.42 -18.77 6.53
CA LEU A 130 -15.07 -18.65 7.04
C LEU A 130 -14.30 -19.97 6.81
N SER A 131 -13.15 -19.89 6.14
CA SER A 131 -12.34 -21.02 5.63
C SER A 131 -12.79 -21.61 4.29
N SER A 132 -13.89 -21.16 3.71
CA SER A 132 -14.29 -21.52 2.33
C SER A 132 -13.57 -20.68 1.27
N ASN A 133 -12.83 -19.64 1.69
CA ASN A 133 -12.11 -18.75 0.80
C ASN A 133 -10.63 -18.66 1.14
N THR A 134 -9.88 -18.12 0.19
CA THR A 134 -8.44 -17.93 0.27
C THR A 134 -8.09 -16.46 0.49
N ILE A 135 -6.83 -16.19 0.83
CA ILE A 135 -6.26 -14.83 0.83
C ILE A 135 -6.45 -14.13 -0.53
N GLU A 136 -6.51 -14.87 -1.63
CA GLU A 136 -6.74 -14.31 -2.97
C GLU A 136 -8.19 -13.85 -3.17
N ASP A 137 -9.15 -14.58 -2.63
CA ASP A 137 -10.56 -14.15 -2.65
C ASP A 137 -10.74 -12.84 -1.88
N VAL A 138 -10.08 -12.70 -0.73
CA VAL A 138 -10.07 -11.45 0.05
C VAL A 138 -9.40 -10.35 -0.75
N ALA A 139 -8.22 -10.59 -1.33
CA ALA A 139 -7.53 -9.62 -2.18
C ALA A 139 -8.43 -9.14 -3.34
N ARG A 140 -9.20 -10.03 -3.97
CA ARG A 140 -10.18 -9.67 -5.02
C ARG A 140 -11.37 -8.89 -4.48
N ALA A 141 -11.85 -9.24 -3.29
CA ALA A 141 -13.00 -8.58 -2.69
C ALA A 141 -12.71 -7.14 -2.26
N ILE A 142 -11.48 -6.82 -1.86
CA ILE A 142 -11.09 -5.46 -1.46
C ILE A 142 -10.77 -4.53 -2.64
N MET A 143 -10.64 -5.06 -3.86
CA MET A 143 -10.33 -4.28 -5.07
C MET A 143 -11.45 -3.29 -5.43
N THR A 144 -11.04 -2.17 -6.03
CA THR A 144 -11.92 -1.13 -6.57
C THR A 144 -11.65 -0.90 -8.06
N THR A 145 -10.75 0.03 -8.38
CA THR A 145 -10.26 0.32 -9.74
C THR A 145 -9.08 -0.55 -10.14
N ASP A 146 -8.51 -1.29 -9.19
CA ASP A 146 -7.47 -2.28 -9.38
C ASP A 146 -7.79 -3.23 -10.56
N THR A 147 -6.79 -3.59 -11.36
CA THR A 147 -6.97 -4.51 -12.49
C THR A 147 -6.61 -5.97 -12.14
N PHE A 148 -5.81 -6.18 -11.08
CA PHE A 148 -5.47 -7.50 -10.55
C PHE A 148 -5.32 -7.53 -9.01
N PRO A 149 -5.54 -8.67 -8.35
CA PRO A 149 -5.32 -8.82 -6.91
C PRO A 149 -3.82 -8.80 -6.58
N LYS A 150 -3.43 -8.05 -5.52
CA LYS A 150 -2.02 -7.84 -5.15
C LYS A 150 -1.72 -8.62 -3.87
N ILE A 151 -0.88 -9.64 -3.99
CA ILE A 151 -0.57 -10.59 -2.91
C ILE A 151 0.91 -10.92 -2.96
N PHE A 152 1.58 -10.92 -1.82
CA PHE A 152 2.96 -11.36 -1.72
C PHE A 152 3.19 -12.11 -0.40
N MET A 153 4.05 -13.12 -0.43
CA MET A 153 4.34 -13.96 0.72
C MET A 153 5.83 -14.28 0.79
N LYS A 154 6.38 -14.24 2.01
CA LYS A 154 7.72 -14.70 2.32
C LYS A 154 7.68 -15.74 3.43
N LYS A 155 8.47 -16.81 3.26
CA LYS A 155 8.75 -17.78 4.32
C LYS A 155 10.14 -17.51 4.89
N ILE A 156 10.28 -17.58 6.21
CA ILE A 156 11.57 -17.42 6.90
C ILE A 156 11.80 -18.51 7.93
N LYS A 157 13.07 -18.77 8.25
CA LYS A 157 13.47 -19.72 9.29
C LYS A 157 13.62 -19.01 10.63
N ILE A 158 12.93 -19.51 11.65
CA ILE A 158 13.03 -19.05 13.04
C ILE A 158 13.36 -20.26 13.90
N LYS A 159 14.62 -20.36 14.33
CA LYS A 159 15.14 -21.48 15.15
C LYS A 159 14.72 -22.86 14.61
N GLY A 160 14.86 -23.07 13.30
CA GLY A 160 14.53 -24.33 12.61
C GLY A 160 13.09 -24.44 12.11
N LYS A 161 12.12 -23.72 12.71
CA LYS A 161 10.73 -23.66 12.24
C LYS A 161 10.59 -22.71 11.03
N THR A 162 9.65 -22.98 10.14
CA THR A 162 9.37 -22.14 8.96
C THR A 162 8.16 -21.26 9.23
N GLY A 163 8.38 -19.97 9.50
CA GLY A 163 7.32 -18.97 9.62
C GLY A 163 6.94 -18.35 8.28
N THR A 164 5.76 -17.76 8.22
CA THR A 164 5.15 -17.15 7.04
C THR A 164 4.76 -15.71 7.34
N ILE A 165 5.10 -14.80 6.41
CA ILE A 165 4.59 -13.42 6.37
C ILE A 165 3.90 -13.27 5.01
N ALA A 166 2.58 -13.04 5.00
CA ALA A 166 1.83 -12.80 3.78
C ALA A 166 1.10 -11.46 3.88
N GLY A 167 1.06 -10.71 2.79
CA GLY A 167 0.34 -9.46 2.72
C GLY A 167 -0.54 -9.37 1.47
N ILE A 168 -1.64 -8.65 1.62
CA ILE A 168 -2.50 -8.21 0.52
C ILE A 168 -2.61 -6.70 0.55
N VAL A 169 -2.73 -6.08 -0.62
CA VAL A 169 -3.03 -4.65 -0.73
C VAL A 169 -4.05 -4.38 -1.84
N LYS A 170 -4.76 -3.27 -1.72
CA LYS A 170 -5.53 -2.66 -2.81
C LYS A 170 -5.11 -1.21 -2.99
N GLY A 171 -5.17 -0.70 -4.21
CA GLY A 171 -4.81 0.66 -4.56
C GLY A 171 -4.34 0.72 -6.01
N ALA A 172 -4.80 1.72 -6.74
CA ALA A 172 -4.49 1.96 -8.14
C ALA A 172 -4.58 3.46 -8.49
N GLY A 173 -5.49 4.21 -7.86
CA GLY A 173 -5.59 5.67 -7.93
C GLY A 173 -5.92 6.27 -6.57
N MET A 174 -5.78 7.60 -6.48
CA MET A 174 -5.66 8.36 -5.24
C MET A 174 -4.57 7.69 -4.39
N ILE A 175 -3.31 7.81 -4.79
CA ILE A 175 -2.15 7.18 -4.12
C ILE A 175 -1.02 8.19 -3.94
N HIS A 176 -0.92 8.84 -2.77
CA HIS A 176 0.27 9.61 -2.34
C HIS A 176 0.48 9.52 -0.83
N PRO A 177 0.99 8.38 -0.35
CA PRO A 177 1.16 8.06 1.05
C PRO A 177 2.12 8.99 1.80
N LYS A 178 1.58 9.75 2.76
CA LYS A 178 2.36 10.26 3.91
C LYS A 178 2.01 9.52 5.21
N MET A 179 1.50 8.29 5.08
CA MET A 179 1.55 7.15 6.04
C MET A 179 0.95 5.84 5.47
N ALA A 180 0.15 5.91 4.40
CA ALA A 180 -0.05 4.96 3.29
C ALA A 180 -1.10 5.58 2.35
N THR A 181 -1.30 5.07 1.12
CA THR A 181 -2.45 5.38 0.28
C THR A 181 -2.95 4.13 -0.41
N MET A 182 -3.83 3.41 0.27
CA MET A 182 -4.20 2.01 -0.01
C MET A 182 -4.96 1.41 1.18
N LEU A 183 -5.52 0.20 1.00
CA LEU A 183 -5.77 -0.72 2.12
C LEU A 183 -4.76 -1.86 2.05
N GLY A 184 -4.20 -2.25 3.20
CA GLY A 184 -3.14 -3.25 3.29
C GLY A 184 -3.24 -4.08 4.55
N PHE A 185 -3.22 -5.40 4.39
CA PHE A 185 -3.38 -6.34 5.51
C PHE A 185 -2.27 -7.38 5.44
N ILE A 186 -1.50 -7.50 6.51
CA ILE A 186 -0.36 -8.39 6.63
C ILE A 186 -0.66 -9.38 7.75
N MET A 187 -0.44 -10.66 7.49
CA MET A 187 -0.70 -11.76 8.41
C MET A 187 0.57 -12.58 8.59
N THR A 188 0.87 -12.95 9.83
CA THR A 188 2.00 -13.84 10.14
C THR A 188 1.68 -14.81 11.27
N ASP A 189 2.15 -16.04 11.13
CA ASP A 189 2.10 -17.07 12.17
C ASP A 189 3.21 -16.90 13.22
N ILE A 190 4.14 -15.98 12.99
CA ILE A 190 5.30 -15.76 13.84
C ILE A 190 4.89 -15.01 15.11
N ALA A 191 5.29 -15.52 16.28
CA ALA A 191 5.14 -14.78 17.53
C ALA A 191 6.15 -13.63 17.58
N ILE A 192 5.66 -12.40 17.80
CA ILE A 192 6.44 -11.16 17.91
C ILE A 192 5.71 -10.22 18.88
N ASP A 193 6.46 -9.53 19.74
CA ASP A 193 5.86 -8.61 20.71
C ASP A 193 5.40 -7.29 20.05
N HIS A 194 4.51 -6.57 20.72
CA HIS A 194 3.89 -5.36 20.17
C HIS A 194 4.91 -4.27 19.80
N ARG A 195 5.94 -4.06 20.64
CA ARG A 195 6.95 -3.02 20.36
C ARG A 195 7.76 -3.35 19.12
N SER A 196 8.09 -4.63 18.93
CA SER A 196 8.89 -5.06 17.78
C SER A 196 8.08 -5.05 16.48
N ILE A 197 6.82 -5.50 16.51
CA ILE A 197 5.99 -5.52 15.29
C ILE A 197 5.61 -4.10 14.84
N ASP A 198 5.34 -3.18 15.75
CA ASP A 198 5.09 -1.76 15.41
C ASP A 198 6.34 -1.10 14.81
N LYS A 199 7.51 -1.28 15.43
CA LYS A 199 8.77 -0.77 14.87
C LYS A 199 9.04 -1.35 13.48
N ALA A 200 8.83 -2.66 13.32
CA ALA A 200 9.07 -3.33 12.05
C ALA A 200 8.13 -2.84 10.95
N LEU A 201 6.85 -2.67 11.27
CA LEU A 201 5.85 -2.15 10.34
C LEU A 201 6.16 -0.72 9.91
N ARG A 202 6.52 0.16 10.85
CA ARG A 202 6.90 1.56 10.54
C ARG A 202 8.08 1.63 9.59
N GLU A 203 9.13 0.88 9.86
CA GLU A 203 10.33 0.90 9.00
C GLU A 203 10.06 0.29 7.62
N ALA A 204 9.31 -0.82 7.57
CA ALA A 204 8.92 -1.45 6.32
C ALA A 204 8.05 -0.51 5.46
N THR A 205 7.06 0.14 6.08
CA THR A 205 6.16 1.10 5.44
C THR A 205 6.92 2.35 4.95
N ARG A 206 7.82 2.89 5.77
CA ARG A 206 8.68 4.04 5.40
C ARG A 206 9.46 3.78 4.12
N LYS A 207 9.97 2.56 3.95
CA LYS A 207 10.80 2.15 2.81
C LYS A 207 10.02 1.61 1.61
N SER A 208 8.69 1.48 1.72
CA SER A 208 7.85 0.90 0.67
C SER A 208 6.66 1.80 0.36
N PHE A 209 5.56 1.64 1.08
CA PHE A 209 4.31 2.35 0.83
C PHE A 209 4.52 3.86 0.93
N ASN A 210 5.21 4.41 1.94
CA ASN A 210 5.46 5.87 2.01
C ASN A 210 6.41 6.42 0.95
N ARG A 211 6.92 5.57 0.05
CA ARG A 211 7.77 5.91 -1.09
C ARG A 211 7.13 5.44 -2.38
N LEU A 212 5.83 5.59 -2.48
CA LEU A 212 5.01 5.29 -3.62
C LEU A 212 4.18 6.52 -3.97
N THR A 213 3.90 6.77 -5.24
CA THR A 213 2.96 7.80 -5.67
C THR A 213 2.39 7.44 -7.04
N ILE A 214 1.09 7.58 -7.25
CA ILE A 214 0.46 7.45 -8.57
C ILE A 214 0.12 8.84 -9.11
N ASP A 215 -0.66 9.61 -8.35
CA ASP A 215 -1.27 10.87 -8.78
C ASP A 215 -1.05 12.05 -7.81
N GLY A 216 -0.39 11.82 -6.67
CA GLY A 216 -0.13 12.90 -5.71
C GLY A 216 -1.24 13.09 -4.66
N ASP A 217 -2.33 12.32 -4.71
CA ASP A 217 -3.47 12.46 -3.80
C ASP A 217 -3.45 11.46 -2.63
N THR A 218 -3.42 11.96 -1.39
CA THR A 218 -3.50 11.14 -0.16
C THR A 218 -4.96 10.86 0.23
N SER A 219 -5.36 9.59 0.33
CA SER A 219 -6.75 9.21 0.62
C SER A 219 -7.16 9.43 2.08
N THR A 220 -8.48 9.48 2.31
CA THR A 220 -9.11 9.60 3.63
C THR A 220 -9.15 8.29 4.42
N ASN A 221 -8.78 7.18 3.79
CA ASN A 221 -9.07 5.81 4.23
C ASN A 221 -7.86 4.92 4.42
N ASP A 222 -6.67 5.49 4.28
CA ASP A 222 -5.47 4.66 4.18
C ASP A 222 -5.20 3.91 5.47
N THR A 223 -4.98 2.61 5.34
CA THR A 223 -4.84 1.69 6.48
C THR A 223 -3.93 0.54 6.11
N ILE A 224 -2.83 0.38 6.85
CA ILE A 224 -2.03 -0.85 6.91
C ILE A 224 -2.20 -1.45 8.30
N ILE A 225 -2.61 -2.72 8.38
CA ILE A 225 -2.64 -3.48 9.63
C ILE A 225 -1.79 -4.75 9.46
N ILE A 226 -0.96 -5.06 10.45
CA ILE A 226 -0.28 -6.36 10.57
C ILE A 226 -0.81 -7.11 11.79
N MET A 227 -1.12 -8.39 11.61
CA MET A 227 -1.55 -9.32 12.66
C MET A 227 -0.55 -10.47 12.79
N ALA A 228 -0.06 -10.71 13.99
CA ALA A 228 0.83 -11.81 14.34
C ALA A 228 0.19 -12.74 15.38
N ASN A 229 -0.26 -13.93 14.95
CA ASN A 229 -1.06 -14.82 15.81
C ASN A 229 -0.23 -15.82 16.62
N GLY A 230 1.08 -15.94 16.34
CA GLY A 230 1.98 -16.82 17.09
C GLY A 230 1.78 -18.33 16.88
N CYS A 231 0.96 -18.77 15.92
CA CYS A 231 0.72 -20.20 15.66
C CYS A 231 1.96 -20.99 15.21
N LEU A 232 3.06 -20.33 14.84
CA LEU A 232 4.36 -20.97 14.63
C LEU A 232 4.96 -21.56 15.92
N ASP A 233 4.46 -21.12 17.08
CA ASP A 233 4.90 -21.59 18.40
C ASP A 233 6.41 -21.32 18.64
N ASN A 234 6.88 -20.13 18.24
CA ASN A 234 8.20 -19.63 18.61
C ASN A 234 8.09 -18.74 19.87
N LYS A 235 9.20 -18.57 20.59
CA LYS A 235 9.28 -17.47 21.58
C LYS A 235 9.08 -16.14 20.85
N PRO A 236 8.29 -15.19 21.39
CA PRO A 236 8.08 -13.89 20.78
C PRO A 236 9.41 -13.24 20.38
N ILE A 237 9.49 -12.81 19.13
CA ILE A 237 10.62 -11.99 18.66
C ILE A 237 10.53 -10.63 19.36
N GLU A 238 11.64 -10.21 19.95
CA GLU A 238 11.84 -8.88 20.53
C GLU A 238 12.89 -8.10 19.75
N LEU A 239 13.00 -6.78 19.96
CA LEU A 239 14.02 -5.93 19.31
C LEU A 239 15.45 -6.40 19.57
N SER A 240 15.70 -6.99 20.73
CA SER A 240 16.97 -7.57 21.16
C SER A 240 17.23 -8.97 20.57
N SER A 241 16.21 -9.62 20.02
CA SER A 241 16.30 -10.97 19.49
C SER A 241 17.14 -11.02 18.22
N SER A 242 18.01 -12.02 18.09
CA SER A 242 18.80 -12.22 16.86
C SER A 242 17.95 -12.51 15.62
N GLN A 243 16.69 -12.91 15.80
CA GLN A 243 15.73 -13.16 14.72
C GLN A 243 15.06 -11.88 14.18
N PHE A 244 15.14 -10.76 14.91
CA PHE A 244 14.43 -9.53 14.54
C PHE A 244 14.87 -8.99 13.18
N SER A 245 16.18 -9.02 12.88
CA SER A 245 16.72 -8.59 11.59
C SER A 245 16.15 -9.42 10.43
N GLY A 246 16.06 -10.75 10.60
CA GLY A 246 15.47 -11.65 9.61
C GLY A 246 13.98 -11.37 9.38
N PHE A 247 13.23 -11.12 10.44
CA PHE A 247 11.82 -10.70 10.34
C PHE A 247 11.68 -9.37 9.60
N GLN A 248 12.46 -8.35 9.97
CA GLN A 248 12.45 -7.03 9.32
C GLN A 248 12.77 -7.12 7.83
N ILE A 249 13.79 -7.88 7.44
CA ILE A 249 14.18 -8.04 6.04
C ILE A 249 13.03 -8.66 5.23
N ALA A 250 12.40 -9.70 5.77
CA ALA A 250 11.27 -10.34 5.11
C ALA A 250 10.04 -9.42 5.02
N LEU A 251 9.74 -8.64 6.07
CA LEU A 251 8.66 -7.67 6.04
C LEU A 251 8.93 -6.53 5.04
N ASN A 252 10.18 -6.06 4.93
CA ASN A 252 10.59 -5.08 3.92
C ASN A 252 10.36 -5.64 2.50
N GLU A 253 10.73 -6.89 2.25
CA GLU A 253 10.53 -7.53 0.95
C GLU A 253 9.04 -7.68 0.61
N VAL A 254 8.21 -8.09 1.58
CA VAL A 254 6.75 -8.21 1.40
C VAL A 254 6.14 -6.85 1.06
N THR A 255 6.39 -5.85 1.87
CA THR A 255 5.80 -4.51 1.70
C THR A 255 6.29 -3.80 0.43
N TYR A 256 7.58 -3.91 0.10
CA TYR A 256 8.13 -3.33 -1.13
C TYR A 256 7.57 -3.99 -2.40
N ASN A 257 7.44 -5.33 -2.44
CA ASN A 257 6.83 -5.98 -3.60
C ASN A 257 5.34 -5.64 -3.76
N LEU A 258 4.61 -5.51 -2.65
CA LEU A 258 3.21 -5.04 -2.67
C LEU A 258 3.13 -3.59 -3.19
N ALA A 259 4.03 -2.70 -2.76
CA ALA A 259 4.11 -1.33 -3.28
C ALA A 259 4.43 -1.28 -4.78
N ARG A 260 5.34 -2.14 -5.28
CA ARG A 260 5.62 -2.29 -6.73
C ARG A 260 4.39 -2.76 -7.50
N MET A 261 3.60 -3.68 -6.93
CA MET A 261 2.35 -4.12 -7.54
C MET A 261 1.32 -2.99 -7.62
N ILE A 262 1.26 -2.07 -6.64
CA ILE A 262 0.40 -0.88 -6.73
C ILE A 262 0.90 0.05 -7.83
N ALA A 263 2.20 0.37 -7.87
CA ALA A 263 2.78 1.21 -8.92
C ALA A 263 2.52 0.65 -10.33
N ARG A 264 2.70 -0.67 -10.52
CA ARG A 264 2.41 -1.33 -11.80
C ARG A 264 0.93 -1.29 -12.17
N ASP A 265 0.03 -1.31 -11.18
CA ASP A 265 -1.42 -1.27 -11.38
C ASP A 265 -2.00 0.14 -11.27
N GLY A 266 -1.16 1.18 -11.39
CA GLY A 266 -1.63 2.57 -11.43
C GLY A 266 -2.76 2.74 -12.44
N GLU A 267 -3.76 3.56 -12.13
CA GLU A 267 -4.93 3.72 -12.99
C GLU A 267 -4.57 4.14 -14.42
N GLY A 268 -4.68 3.20 -15.36
CA GLY A 268 -4.32 3.43 -16.75
C GLY A 268 -2.81 3.44 -17.04
N ALA A 269 -1.96 3.10 -16.05
CA ALA A 269 -0.53 2.96 -16.23
C ALA A 269 -0.18 1.88 -17.26
N THR A 270 0.93 2.08 -17.95
CA THR A 270 1.57 1.08 -18.81
C THR A 270 2.97 0.72 -18.35
N LYS A 271 3.57 1.53 -17.48
CA LYS A 271 4.95 1.35 -17.01
C LYS A 271 5.05 1.52 -15.50
N LEU A 272 5.78 0.62 -14.87
CA LEU A 272 6.32 0.80 -13.53
C LEU A 272 7.57 1.67 -13.61
N ILE A 273 7.63 2.73 -12.81
CA ILE A 273 8.78 3.63 -12.74
C ILE A 273 9.36 3.59 -11.33
N GLU A 274 10.67 3.41 -11.24
CA GLU A 274 11.43 3.54 -10.00
C GLU A 274 12.41 4.70 -10.13
N VAL A 275 12.25 5.72 -9.28
CA VAL A 275 13.13 6.88 -9.22
C VAL A 275 14.06 6.73 -8.03
N THR A 276 15.36 6.65 -8.28
CA THR A 276 16.40 6.68 -7.25
C THR A 276 17.15 8.00 -7.33
N VAL A 277 17.15 8.76 -6.24
CA VAL A 277 18.01 9.94 -6.10
C VAL A 277 19.07 9.61 -5.06
N LYS A 278 20.34 9.80 -5.41
CA LYS A 278 21.50 9.56 -4.55
C LYS A 278 22.45 10.75 -4.57
N GLY A 279 23.44 10.73 -3.68
CA GLY A 279 24.44 11.77 -3.61
C GLY A 279 23.93 13.07 -3.00
N THR A 280 22.91 13.01 -2.14
CA THR A 280 22.40 14.19 -1.40
C THR A 280 23.02 14.27 0.00
N LYS A 281 22.88 15.42 0.66
CA LYS A 281 23.34 15.60 2.05
C LYS A 281 22.49 14.78 3.03
N THR A 282 21.18 14.76 2.84
CA THR A 282 20.24 14.05 3.73
C THR A 282 19.30 13.13 2.96
N GLU A 283 18.79 12.08 3.63
CA GLU A 283 17.79 11.18 3.02
C GLU A 283 16.49 11.94 2.67
N SER A 284 16.16 12.98 3.45
CA SER A 284 15.00 13.85 3.20
C SER A 284 15.14 14.60 1.87
N ASP A 285 16.32 15.13 1.56
CA ASP A 285 16.56 15.83 0.28
C ASP A 285 16.44 14.87 -0.90
N ALA A 286 17.01 13.66 -0.78
CA ALA A 286 16.84 12.64 -1.81
C ALA A 286 15.36 12.28 -2.01
N GLU A 287 14.59 12.18 -0.92
CA GLU A 287 13.16 11.85 -0.99
C GLU A 287 12.36 12.97 -1.64
N LEU A 288 12.62 14.24 -1.30
CA LEU A 288 12.01 15.41 -1.94
C LEU A 288 12.27 15.44 -3.45
N ALA A 289 13.53 15.25 -3.86
CA ALA A 289 13.89 15.21 -5.28
C ALA A 289 13.27 14.01 -6.00
N ALA A 290 13.27 12.83 -5.38
CA ALA A 290 12.68 11.63 -5.98
C ALA A 290 11.17 11.80 -6.19
N PHE A 291 10.45 12.35 -5.21
CA PHE A 291 9.03 12.66 -5.35
C PHE A 291 8.77 13.77 -6.37
N SER A 292 9.64 14.78 -6.45
CA SER A 292 9.52 15.85 -7.45
C SER A 292 9.52 15.30 -8.89
N ILE A 293 10.42 14.35 -9.17
CA ILE A 293 10.48 13.63 -10.45
C ILE A 293 9.25 12.72 -10.61
N ALA A 294 8.94 11.93 -9.59
CA ALA A 294 7.88 10.92 -9.64
C ALA A 294 6.47 11.53 -9.82
N ASN A 295 6.23 12.74 -9.30
CA ASN A 295 4.98 13.48 -9.43
C ASN A 295 4.94 14.42 -10.65
N SER A 296 6.04 14.57 -11.40
CA SER A 296 6.06 15.46 -12.56
C SER A 296 5.22 14.88 -13.70
N ASN A 297 4.08 15.50 -14.00
CA ASN A 297 3.23 15.12 -15.14
C ASN A 297 4.02 15.12 -16.46
N LEU A 298 4.97 16.04 -16.62
CA LEU A 298 5.83 16.10 -17.79
C LEU A 298 6.76 14.88 -17.86
N VAL A 299 7.37 14.46 -16.75
CA VAL A 299 8.19 13.22 -16.73
C VAL A 299 7.30 12.01 -17.01
N LYS A 300 6.18 11.87 -16.30
CA LYS A 300 5.26 10.73 -16.43
C LYS A 300 4.73 10.57 -17.86
N THR A 301 4.37 11.66 -18.53
CA THR A 301 3.92 11.64 -19.94
C THR A 301 5.06 11.40 -20.93
N ALA A 302 6.27 11.88 -20.65
CA ALA A 302 7.44 11.58 -21.50
C ALA A 302 7.77 10.08 -21.47
N ILE A 303 7.75 9.46 -20.28
CA ILE A 303 7.95 8.01 -20.14
C ILE A 303 6.86 7.21 -20.85
N TYR A 304 5.58 7.63 -20.74
CA TYR A 304 4.49 7.02 -21.50
C TYR A 304 4.73 7.10 -23.02
N GLY A 305 5.05 8.30 -23.52
CA GLY A 305 5.31 8.57 -24.93
C GLY A 305 6.63 7.99 -25.47
N ARG A 306 7.43 7.33 -24.61
CA ARG A 306 8.78 6.84 -24.91
C ARG A 306 9.69 7.96 -25.43
N ASP A 307 9.48 9.16 -24.92
CA ASP A 307 10.28 10.36 -25.18
C ASP A 307 11.44 10.41 -24.18
N ALA A 308 12.66 10.45 -24.70
CA ALA A 308 13.91 10.45 -23.93
C ALA A 308 14.20 11.83 -23.30
N ASN A 309 13.19 12.44 -22.69
CA ASN A 309 13.21 13.84 -22.30
C ASN A 309 13.88 14.04 -20.93
N TRP A 310 15.19 13.85 -20.89
CA TRP A 310 16.01 14.09 -19.70
C TRP A 310 15.90 15.53 -19.19
N GLY A 311 15.61 16.50 -20.07
CA GLY A 311 15.37 17.89 -19.70
C GLY A 311 14.19 18.05 -18.73
N ARG A 312 13.11 17.27 -18.89
CA ARG A 312 11.99 17.26 -17.94
C ARG A 312 12.38 16.70 -16.57
N ILE A 313 13.29 15.72 -16.53
CA ILE A 313 13.82 15.16 -15.28
C ILE A 313 14.74 16.19 -14.60
N MET A 314 15.64 16.84 -15.35
CA MET A 314 16.49 17.93 -14.85
C MET A 314 15.67 19.10 -14.30
N ALA A 315 14.61 19.51 -15.02
CA ALA A 315 13.69 20.53 -14.55
C ALA A 315 13.01 20.13 -13.24
N ALA A 316 12.57 18.87 -13.11
CA ALA A 316 11.97 18.35 -11.89
C ALA A 316 12.91 18.35 -10.69
N ILE A 317 14.19 18.06 -10.90
CA ILE A 317 15.22 18.22 -9.86
C ILE A 317 15.41 19.70 -9.52
N GLY A 318 15.44 20.57 -10.53
CA GLY A 318 15.66 22.01 -10.38
C GLY A 318 14.63 22.72 -9.49
N TYR A 319 13.37 22.29 -9.50
CA TYR A 319 12.32 22.85 -8.64
C TYR A 319 12.05 22.03 -7.36
N ALA A 320 12.85 21.00 -7.06
CA ALA A 320 12.60 20.09 -5.93
C ALA A 320 12.77 20.74 -4.54
N GLY A 321 13.32 21.96 -4.46
CA GLY A 321 13.54 22.66 -3.18
C GLY A 321 14.70 22.09 -2.36
N ILE A 322 15.73 21.54 -3.02
CA ILE A 322 16.93 20.98 -2.40
C ILE A 322 18.19 21.67 -2.93
N ASP A 323 19.29 21.61 -2.17
CA ASP A 323 20.60 22.08 -2.60
C ASP A 323 21.13 21.24 -3.77
N ILE A 324 21.38 21.89 -4.91
CA ILE A 324 21.94 21.25 -6.10
C ILE A 324 23.02 22.12 -6.75
N GLU A 325 23.96 21.47 -7.43
CA GLU A 325 24.92 22.11 -8.33
C GLU A 325 24.80 21.42 -9.69
N GLU A 326 24.25 22.10 -10.69
CA GLU A 326 23.92 21.52 -12.00
C GLU A 326 25.08 20.73 -12.62
N ASN A 327 26.29 21.29 -12.55
CA ASN A 327 27.51 20.70 -13.08
C ASN A 327 28.00 19.43 -12.34
N ARG A 328 27.33 19.00 -11.27
CA ARG A 328 27.60 17.75 -10.55
C ARG A 328 26.58 16.66 -10.84
N ILE A 329 25.48 17.00 -11.50
CA ILE A 329 24.35 16.08 -11.68
C ILE A 329 24.65 15.08 -12.81
N ASP A 330 24.48 13.80 -12.49
CA ASP A 330 24.45 12.71 -13.46
C ASP A 330 23.08 12.04 -13.47
N LEU A 331 22.58 11.70 -14.67
CA LEU A 331 21.29 11.03 -14.85
C LEU A 331 21.46 9.75 -15.64
N TYR A 332 20.77 8.70 -15.19
CA TYR A 332 20.75 7.39 -15.81
C TYR A 332 19.32 6.90 -16.01
N ILE A 333 19.05 6.23 -17.12
CA ILE A 333 17.82 5.45 -17.32
C ILE A 333 18.21 4.00 -17.62
N ASN A 334 17.72 3.06 -16.80
CA ASN A 334 18.12 1.64 -16.81
C ASN A 334 19.64 1.45 -16.92
N GLY A 335 20.40 2.26 -16.18
CA GLY A 335 21.87 2.21 -16.14
C GLY A 335 22.59 2.93 -17.29
N LEU A 336 21.89 3.36 -18.35
CA LEU A 336 22.48 4.18 -19.40
C LEU A 336 22.62 5.62 -18.93
N LYS A 337 23.85 6.17 -18.94
CA LYS A 337 24.11 7.57 -18.58
C LYS A 337 23.67 8.52 -19.70
N ILE A 338 22.71 9.39 -19.42
CA ILE A 338 22.06 10.30 -20.39
C ILE A 338 22.32 11.78 -20.10
N VAL A 339 22.63 12.12 -18.85
CA VAL A 339 23.20 13.41 -18.46
C VAL A 339 24.52 13.15 -17.75
N SER A 340 25.54 13.92 -18.09
CA SER A 340 26.83 13.93 -17.40
C SER A 340 27.18 15.36 -17.01
N LYS A 341 27.40 15.60 -15.71
CA LYS A 341 27.75 16.94 -15.19
C LYS A 341 26.78 18.03 -15.68
N GLY A 342 25.49 17.77 -15.59
CA GLY A 342 24.42 18.69 -16.01
C GLY A 342 24.14 18.75 -17.52
N THR A 343 24.99 18.14 -18.37
CA THR A 343 24.87 18.22 -19.83
C THR A 343 24.42 16.90 -20.46
N GLY A 344 23.56 16.95 -21.48
CA GLY A 344 23.12 15.75 -22.22
C GLY A 344 24.26 15.02 -22.92
N THR A 345 24.19 13.69 -22.99
CA THR A 345 25.25 12.84 -23.60
C THR A 345 25.02 12.49 -25.07
N ASN A 346 23.99 13.06 -25.72
CA ASN A 346 23.57 12.78 -27.10
C ASN A 346 23.27 11.29 -27.39
N LYS A 347 22.78 10.55 -26.39
CA LYS A 347 22.44 9.12 -26.49
C LYS A 347 20.95 8.85 -26.75
N ASP A 348 20.23 9.82 -27.30
CA ASP A 348 18.76 9.80 -27.42
C ASP A 348 18.22 8.56 -28.14
N LYS A 349 18.93 8.08 -29.18
CA LYS A 349 18.55 6.87 -29.91
C LYS A 349 18.56 5.61 -29.04
N ALA A 350 19.56 5.47 -28.16
CA ALA A 350 19.68 4.29 -27.28
C ALA A 350 18.63 4.28 -26.16
N ILE A 351 18.10 5.45 -25.78
CA ILE A 351 17.08 5.59 -24.73
C ILE A 351 15.72 5.11 -25.22
N LYS A 352 15.40 5.30 -26.50
CA LYS A 352 14.08 4.95 -27.05
C LYS A 352 13.76 3.47 -26.89
N ASP A 353 14.74 2.60 -27.12
CA ASP A 353 14.58 1.14 -26.93
C ASP A 353 14.45 0.79 -25.44
N ILE A 354 15.22 1.47 -24.57
CA ILE A 354 15.10 1.31 -23.12
C ILE A 354 13.68 1.66 -22.65
N LEU A 355 13.12 2.77 -23.14
CA LEU A 355 11.77 3.22 -22.80
C LEU A 355 10.66 2.30 -23.33
N SER A 356 10.97 1.32 -24.18
CA SER A 356 9.99 0.32 -24.59
C SER A 356 9.63 -0.66 -23.46
N HIS A 357 10.53 -0.87 -22.48
CA HIS A 357 10.34 -1.80 -21.35
C HIS A 357 9.22 -1.35 -20.41
N ASP A 358 8.55 -2.33 -19.80
CA ASP A 358 7.46 -2.07 -18.83
C ASP A 358 7.98 -1.59 -17.47
N GLU A 359 9.28 -1.73 -17.21
CA GLU A 359 9.94 -1.24 -16.00
C GLU A 359 11.07 -0.26 -16.34
N ILE A 360 10.96 0.95 -15.79
CA ILE A 360 11.90 2.05 -16.03
C ILE A 360 12.53 2.47 -14.70
N ASN A 361 13.85 2.38 -14.61
CA ASN A 361 14.63 2.87 -13.49
C ASN A 361 15.29 4.19 -13.87
N ILE A 362 14.94 5.26 -13.17
CA ILE A 362 15.54 6.58 -13.29
C ILE A 362 16.49 6.77 -12.10
N THR A 363 17.79 6.93 -12.35
CA THR A 363 18.76 7.20 -11.28
C THR A 363 19.39 8.56 -11.47
N VAL A 364 19.28 9.42 -10.46
CA VAL A 364 19.91 10.73 -10.40
C VAL A 364 20.98 10.73 -9.33
N ASP A 365 22.20 11.08 -9.70
CA ASP A 365 23.27 11.39 -8.74
C ASP A 365 23.41 12.91 -8.62
N ILE A 366 23.08 13.46 -7.45
CA ILE A 366 23.21 14.89 -7.16
C ILE A 366 24.67 15.26 -6.86
N GLY A 367 25.46 14.30 -6.39
CA GLY A 367 26.89 14.45 -6.20
C GLY A 367 27.33 15.32 -5.01
N VAL A 368 26.44 15.84 -4.16
CA VAL A 368 26.73 16.74 -3.02
C VAL A 368 26.84 16.04 -1.65
N GLY A 369 26.67 14.72 -1.59
CA GLY A 369 26.75 13.91 -0.36
C GLY A 369 26.68 12.40 -0.59
N HIS A 370 26.14 11.64 0.37
CA HIS A 370 26.09 10.17 0.35
C HIS A 370 24.71 9.58 0.61
N ALA A 371 23.72 10.41 0.93
CA ALA A 371 22.37 9.95 1.20
C ALA A 371 21.63 9.61 -0.11
N GLN A 372 20.64 8.72 -0.01
CA GLN A 372 19.81 8.31 -1.12
C GLN A 372 18.39 7.94 -0.68
N ALA A 373 17.45 8.06 -1.61
CA ALA A 373 16.08 7.62 -1.48
C ALA A 373 15.59 7.05 -2.81
N LYS A 374 14.56 6.22 -2.72
CA LYS A 374 13.93 5.53 -3.84
C LYS A 374 12.44 5.74 -3.75
N VAL A 375 11.78 6.10 -4.85
CA VAL A 375 10.34 6.29 -4.95
C VAL A 375 9.79 5.49 -6.13
N LEU A 376 8.67 4.81 -5.91
CA LEU A 376 7.91 4.08 -6.93
C LEU A 376 6.79 4.97 -7.49
N THR A 377 6.60 4.92 -8.80
CA THR A 377 5.47 5.56 -9.49
C THR A 377 5.15 4.83 -10.78
N CYS A 378 4.28 5.42 -11.59
CA CYS A 378 3.94 4.98 -12.93
C CYS A 378 3.95 6.14 -13.91
N ASP A 379 3.75 5.83 -15.19
CA ASP A 379 3.51 6.81 -16.23
C ASP A 379 2.10 7.44 -16.14
N LEU A 380 1.84 8.49 -16.93
CA LEU A 380 0.55 9.18 -17.02
C LEU A 380 0.00 9.04 -18.44
N THR A 381 -1.21 8.48 -18.56
CA THR A 381 -1.84 8.13 -19.84
C THR A 381 -3.21 8.78 -19.98
N GLU A 382 -3.79 8.77 -21.19
CA GLU A 382 -5.16 9.25 -21.39
C GLU A 382 -6.18 8.37 -20.66
N LYS A 383 -5.84 7.11 -20.38
CA LYS A 383 -6.72 6.17 -19.67
C LYS A 383 -6.92 6.59 -18.20
N TYR A 384 -5.89 7.16 -17.55
CA TYR A 384 -6.05 7.76 -16.23
C TYR A 384 -7.15 8.84 -16.23
N VAL A 385 -7.09 9.74 -17.22
CA VAL A 385 -8.09 10.82 -17.38
C VAL A 385 -9.48 10.26 -17.66
N LYS A 386 -9.60 9.26 -18.54
CA LYS A 386 -10.89 8.61 -18.84
C LYS A 386 -11.52 7.93 -17.63
N ILE A 387 -10.72 7.22 -16.82
CA ILE A 387 -11.20 6.55 -15.60
C ILE A 387 -11.71 7.60 -14.61
N ASN A 388 -10.92 8.65 -14.36
CA ASN A 388 -11.20 9.61 -13.29
C ASN A 388 -12.22 10.70 -13.67
N SER A 389 -12.42 10.98 -14.96
CA SER A 389 -13.47 11.91 -15.42
C SER A 389 -14.88 11.30 -15.42
N ALA A 390 -15.00 9.97 -15.39
CA ALA A 390 -16.27 9.24 -15.45
C ALA A 390 -16.49 8.30 -14.25
N TYR A 391 -15.70 8.41 -13.18
CA TYR A 391 -15.71 7.45 -12.07
C TYR A 391 -17.06 7.32 -11.35
N ARG A 392 -17.84 8.42 -11.30
CA ARG A 392 -19.16 8.49 -10.65
C ARG A 392 -20.33 8.43 -11.63
N SER A 393 -20.06 8.33 -12.93
CA SER A 393 -21.05 8.44 -14.01
C SER A 393 -21.66 7.10 -14.41
#